data_AF-A0A377IAU5-F1
#
_entry.id   AF-A0A377IAU5-F1
#
_cell.length_a   1.000
_cell.length_b   1.000
_cell.length_c   1.000
_cell.angle_alpha   90.00
_cell.angle_beta   90.00
_cell.angle_gamma   90.00
#
_symmetry.space_group_name_H-M   'P 1'
#
loop_
_entity.id
_entity.type
_entity.pdbx_description
1 polymer ?
#
loop_
_entity_poly.entity_id
_entity_poly.type
_entity_poly.pdbx_seq_one_letter_code
_entity_poly.pdbx_strand_id
1 'polypeptide(L)'
;MREIFIKDQRLVILRSLVDAGYDANESILDDCLALYGHNISRDLVRNHLNWLEEQGLIQIERLKSGFMIATITQRGLDVANGEAVVEGVKKPAPKY
;
A
#
# COMPACT_ATOMS: atom_id res chain seq x y z
N MET A 1 -15.57 12.14 -0.22
CA MET A 1 -14.66 12.22 0.95
C MET A 1 -14.04 10.87 1.28
N ARG A 2 -14.81 9.80 1.54
CA ARG A 2 -14.28 8.45 1.82
C ARG A 2 -13.31 7.90 0.75
N GLU A 3 -13.62 8.09 -0.53
CA GLU A 3 -12.74 7.62 -1.62
C GLU A 3 -11.35 8.27 -1.62
N ILE A 4 -11.25 9.53 -1.19
CA ILE A 4 -9.96 10.23 -1.15
C ILE A 4 -9.05 9.57 -0.12
N PHE A 5 -9.59 9.19 1.04
CA PHE A 5 -8.85 8.47 2.08
C PHE A 5 -8.41 7.09 1.62
N ILE A 6 -9.29 6.32 0.98
CA ILE A 6 -8.95 4.97 0.45
C ILE A 6 -7.82 5.06 -0.59
N LYS A 7 -7.93 6.02 -1.51
CA LYS A 7 -6.90 6.26 -2.54
C LYS A 7 -5.56 6.66 -1.91
N ASP A 8 -5.60 7.49 -0.86
CA ASP A 8 -4.42 7.94 -0.13
C ASP A 8 -3.78 6.80 0.69
N GLN A 9 -4.57 6.00 1.40
CA GLN A 9 -4.10 4.82 2.15
C GLN A 9 -3.34 3.84 1.27
N ARG A 10 -3.88 3.54 0.08
CA ARG A 10 -3.20 2.69 -0.90
C ARG A 10 -1.89 3.27 -1.41
N LEU A 11 -1.84 4.58 -1.65
CA LEU A 11 -0.60 5.26 -2.03
C LEU A 11 0.43 5.22 -0.90
N VAL A 12 0.00 5.43 0.35
CA VAL A 12 0.84 5.36 1.54
C VAL A 12 1.44 3.95 1.67
N ILE A 13 0.64 2.89 1.55
CA ILE A 13 1.13 1.51 1.58
C ILE A 13 2.24 1.28 0.54
N LEU A 14 2.01 1.69 -0.72
CA LEU A 14 3.02 1.52 -1.78
C LEU A 14 4.30 2.28 -1.45
N ARG A 15 4.21 3.52 -0.95
CA ARG A 15 5.38 4.31 -0.52
C ARG A 15 6.11 3.69 0.67
N SER A 16 5.37 3.19 1.66
CA SER A 16 5.94 2.51 2.82
C SER A 16 6.71 1.26 2.42
N LEU A 17 6.23 0.51 1.42
CA LEU A 17 7.00 -0.62 0.86
C LEU A 17 8.30 -0.16 0.20
N VAL A 18 8.29 0.96 -0.55
CA VAL A 18 9.52 1.53 -1.13
C VAL A 18 10.51 1.94 -0.03
N ASP A 19 10.03 2.63 1.01
CA ASP A 19 10.85 3.10 2.12
C ASP A 19 11.41 1.95 2.98
N ALA A 20 10.67 0.84 3.09
CA ALA A 20 11.06 -0.35 3.84
C ALA A 20 12.07 -1.27 3.11
N GLY A 21 12.42 -0.97 1.85
CA GLY A 21 13.30 -1.83 1.06
C GLY A 21 12.58 -2.88 0.22
N TYR A 22 11.39 -2.54 -0.30
CA TYR A 22 10.54 -3.28 -1.24
C TYR A 22 9.55 -4.29 -0.67
N ASP A 23 9.71 -4.72 0.58
CA ASP A 23 8.74 -5.57 1.26
C ASP A 23 8.51 -5.16 2.72
N ALA A 24 7.33 -5.49 3.24
CA ALA A 24 6.99 -5.31 4.63
C ALA A 24 5.84 -6.24 5.04
N ASN A 25 5.81 -6.64 6.30
CA ASN A 25 4.66 -7.33 6.87
C ASN A 25 3.50 -6.35 7.15
N GLU A 26 2.29 -6.88 7.25
CA GLU A 26 1.09 -6.10 7.50
C GLU A 26 1.13 -5.26 8.79
N SER A 27 1.88 -5.67 9.82
CA SER A 27 1.97 -4.92 11.07
C SER A 27 2.79 -3.65 10.89
N ILE A 28 3.88 -3.71 10.13
CA ILE A 28 4.68 -2.53 9.79
C ILE A 28 3.85 -1.58 8.92
N LEU A 29 3.07 -2.11 7.97
CA LEU A 29 2.22 -1.28 7.11
C LEU A 29 1.09 -0.60 7.87
N ASP A 30 0.51 -1.27 8.88
CA ASP A 30 -0.46 -0.72 9.83
C ASP A 30 0.14 0.46 10.62
N ASP A 31 1.35 0.29 11.16
CA ASP A 31 2.08 1.35 11.87
C ASP A 31 2.42 2.53 10.94
N CYS A 32 2.87 2.26 9.71
CA CYS A 32 3.13 3.29 8.72
C CYS A 32 1.87 4.09 8.41
N LEU A 33 0.74 3.43 8.16
CA LEU A 33 -0.54 4.11 7.92
C LEU A 33 -0.92 5.02 9.09
N ALA A 34 -0.77 4.55 10.33
CA ALA A 34 -1.03 5.35 11.51
C ALA A 34 -0.14 6.60 11.60
N LEU A 35 1.16 6.49 11.25
CA LEU A 35 2.09 7.63 11.19
C LEU A 35 1.67 8.70 10.18
N TYR A 36 1.05 8.30 9.07
CA TYR A 36 0.48 9.21 8.06
C TYR A 36 -0.94 9.69 8.41
N GLY A 37 -1.45 9.37 9.61
CA GLY A 37 -2.76 9.82 10.10
C GLY A 37 -3.93 8.91 9.72
N HIS A 38 -3.67 7.73 9.16
CA HIS A 38 -4.69 6.73 8.84
C HIS A 38 -4.81 5.69 9.95
N ASN A 39 -5.63 5.99 10.95
CA ASN A 39 -5.96 5.02 11.99
C ASN A 39 -7.14 4.15 11.52
N ILE A 40 -6.83 2.98 10.94
CA ILE A 40 -7.80 2.03 10.40
C ILE A 40 -7.65 0.66 11.05
N SER A 41 -8.66 -0.20 10.91
CA SER A 41 -8.56 -1.57 11.44
C SER A 41 -7.60 -2.41 10.60
N ARG A 42 -6.99 -3.42 11.24
CA ARG A 42 -6.13 -4.40 10.55
C ARG A 42 -6.85 -5.17 9.45
N ASP A 43 -8.16 -5.40 9.59
CA ASP A 43 -8.99 -5.97 8.53
C ASP A 43 -9.02 -5.06 7.29
N LEU A 44 -9.15 -3.75 7.49
CA LEU A 44 -9.13 -2.79 6.39
C LEU A 44 -7.75 -2.68 5.73
N VAL A 45 -6.67 -2.76 6.51
CA VAL A 45 -5.29 -2.88 5.97
C VAL A 45 -5.20 -4.08 5.04
N ARG A 46 -5.62 -5.27 5.49
CA ARG A 46 -5.62 -6.50 4.68
C ARG A 46 -6.49 -6.36 3.42
N ASN A 47 -7.65 -5.72 3.52
CA ASN A 47 -8.50 -5.44 2.37
C ASN A 47 -7.79 -4.54 1.34
N HIS A 48 -7.01 -3.55 1.78
CA HIS A 48 -6.17 -2.77 0.88
C HIS A 48 -5.05 -3.59 0.25
N LEU A 49 -4.37 -4.44 1.02
CA LEU A 49 -3.33 -5.33 0.48
C LEU A 49 -3.92 -6.25 -0.60
N ASN A 50 -5.01 -6.97 -0.29
CA ASN A 50 -5.66 -7.85 -1.25
C ASN A 50 -6.05 -7.11 -2.53
N TRP A 51 -6.62 -5.90 -2.41
CA TRP A 51 -6.97 -5.10 -3.58
C TRP A 51 -5.74 -4.66 -4.39
N LEU A 52 -4.64 -4.26 -3.73
CA LEU A 52 -3.40 -3.89 -4.41
C LEU A 52 -2.77 -5.08 -5.14
N GLU A 53 -2.88 -6.28 -4.57
CA GLU A 53 -2.47 -7.54 -5.20
C GLU A 53 -3.33 -7.83 -6.44
N GLU A 54 -4.66 -7.69 -6.35
CA GLU A 54 -5.58 -7.83 -7.49
C GLU A 54 -5.27 -6.86 -8.63
N GLN A 55 -4.78 -5.65 -8.32
CA GLN A 55 -4.33 -4.68 -9.33
C GLN A 55 -2.92 -4.95 -9.87
N GLY A 56 -2.23 -5.97 -9.36
CA GLY A 56 -0.85 -6.32 -9.73
C GLY A 56 0.21 -5.33 -9.24
N LEU A 57 -0.09 -4.54 -8.21
CA LEU A 57 0.82 -3.52 -7.65
C LEU A 57 1.73 -4.07 -6.56
N ILE A 58 1.29 -5.14 -5.90
CA ILE A 58 2.08 -5.89 -4.92
C ILE A 58 1.88 -7.39 -5.15
N GLN A 59 2.72 -8.20 -4.52
CA GLN A 59 2.51 -9.62 -4.30
C GLN A 59 2.38 -9.87 -2.80
N ILE A 60 1.52 -10.79 -2.39
CA ILE A 60 1.35 -11.13 -0.97
C ILE A 60 1.79 -12.57 -0.72
N GLU A 61 2.78 -12.72 0.15
CA GLU A 61 3.05 -14.00 0.80
C GLU A 61 2.16 -14.16 2.03
N ARG A 62 1.31 -15.18 2.04
CA ARG A 62 0.41 -15.51 3.14
C ARG A 62 1.02 -16.61 3.99
N LEU A 63 1.52 -16.25 5.18
CA LEU A 63 2.18 -17.18 6.09
C LEU A 63 1.16 -18.04 6.85
N LYS A 64 1.58 -19.25 7.27
CA LYS A 64 0.72 -20.19 8.03
C LYS A 64 0.16 -19.64 9.34
N SER A 65 0.84 -18.66 9.93
CA SER A 65 0.43 -17.94 11.13
C SER A 65 -0.66 -16.88 10.89
N GLY A 66 -1.09 -16.67 9.64
CA GLY A 66 -2.10 -15.68 9.27
C GLY A 66 -1.56 -14.28 9.00
N PHE A 67 -0.24 -14.09 9.04
CA PHE A 67 0.40 -12.83 8.66
C PHE A 67 0.57 -12.74 7.14
N MET A 68 0.49 -11.52 6.63
CA MET A 68 0.76 -11.18 5.24
C MET A 68 2.08 -10.41 5.14
N ILE A 69 2.94 -10.81 4.22
CA ILE A 69 4.10 -10.03 3.77
C ILE A 69 3.79 -9.53 2.37
N ALA A 70 3.80 -8.21 2.19
CA ALA A 70 3.59 -7.59 0.89
C ALA A 70 4.94 -7.20 0.29
N THR A 71 5.14 -7.54 -0.97
CA THR A 71 6.30 -7.10 -1.77
C THR A 71 5.81 -6.25 -2.93
N ILE A 72 6.37 -5.06 -3.12
CA ILE A 72 5.97 -4.18 -4.22
C ILE A 72 6.44 -4.72 -5.57
N THR A 73 5.59 -4.65 -6.60
CA THR A 73 5.98 -4.98 -7.98
C THR A 73 6.59 -3.77 -8.68
N GLN A 74 7.21 -3.97 -9.85
CA GLN A 74 7.67 -2.85 -10.68
C GLN A 74 6.52 -1.88 -11.00
N ARG A 75 5.34 -2.40 -11.36
CA ARG A 75 4.16 -1.57 -11.63
C ARG A 75 3.71 -0.80 -10.38
N GLY A 76 3.79 -1.41 -9.20
CA GLY A 76 3.54 -0.73 -7.93
C GLY A 76 4.51 0.42 -7.69
N LEU A 77 5.79 0.22 -7.99
CA LEU A 77 6.84 1.23 -7.87
C LEU A 77 6.57 2.42 -8.81
N ASP A 78 6.25 2.14 -10.09
CA ASP A 78 5.92 3.17 -11.07
C ASP A 78 4.72 4.02 -10.60
N VAL A 79 3.70 3.39 -9.99
CA VAL A 79 2.54 4.08 -9.41
C VAL A 79 2.93 4.90 -8.17
N ALA A 80 3.77 4.36 -7.28
CA ALA A 80 4.25 5.05 -6.07
C ALA A 80 5.04 6.33 -6.41
N ASN A 81 5.82 6.27 -7.50
CA ASN A 81 6.60 7.38 -8.05
C ASN A 81 5.78 8.34 -8.91
N GLY A 82 4.59 7.94 -9.37
CA GLY A 82 3.72 8.77 -10.21
C GLY A 82 4.00 8.69 -11.70
N GLU A 83 4.79 7.70 -12.12
CA GLU A 83 5.12 7.38 -13.50
C GLU A 83 3.95 6.63 -14.18
N ALA A 84 3.19 5.88 -13.39
CA ALA A 84 1.94 5.24 -13.80
C ALA A 84 0.76 5.71 -12.93
N VAL A 85 -0.46 5.61 -13.48
CA VAL A 85 -1.71 5.93 -12.76
C VAL A 85 -2.60 4.71 -12.76
N VAL A 86 -3.15 4.39 -11.58
CA VAL A 86 -4.15 3.33 -11.40
C VAL A 86 -5.35 3.91 -10.68
N GLU A 87 -6.54 3.67 -11.23
CA GLU A 87 -7.78 4.08 -10.59
C GLU A 87 -7.90 3.43 -9.21
N GLY A 88 -8.23 4.24 -8.20
CA GLY A 88 -8.29 3.74 -6.82
C GLY A 88 -6.98 3.89 -6.04
N VAL A 89 -5.92 4.42 -6.64
CA VAL A 89 -4.72 4.90 -5.95
C VAL A 89 -4.60 6.41 -6.17
N LYS A 90 -4.24 7.16 -5.13
CA LYS A 90 -4.05 8.61 -5.25
C LYS A 90 -2.81 8.90 -6.09
N LYS A 91 -2.88 9.89 -6.97
CA LYS A 91 -1.71 10.35 -7.72
C LYS A 91 -0.72 11.04 -6.75
N PRO A 92 0.54 10.59 -6.68
CA PRO A 92 1.53 11.25 -5.84
C PRO A 92 1.76 12.70 -6.31
N ALA A 93 2.00 13.59 -5.35
CA ALA A 93 2.37 14.97 -5.65
C ALA A 93 3.77 15.00 -6.33
N PRO A 94 4.02 15.96 -7.25
CA PRO A 94 5.34 16.14 -7.84
C PRO A 94 6.41 16.29 -6.76
N LYS A 95 7.55 15.59 -6.93
CA LYS A 95 8.76 15.89 -6.15
C LYS A 95 9.31 17.21 -6.69
N TYR A 96 9.09 18.31 -5.97
CA TYR A 96 9.71 19.60 -6.25
C TYR A 96 11.14 19.63 -5.69
#